data_AF-A0A535TIX7-F1
#
_entry.id   AF-A0A535TIX7-F1
#
_cell.length_a   1.000
_cell.length_b   1.000
_cell.length_c   1.000
_cell.angle_alpha   90.00
_cell.angle_beta   90.00
_cell.angle_gamma   90.00
#
_symmetry.space_group_name_H-M   'P 1'
#
loop_
_entity.id
_entity.type
_entity.pdbx_description
1 polymer ?
#
loop_
_entity_poly.entity_id
_entity_poly.type
_entity_poly.pdbx_seq_one_letter_code
_entity_poly.pdbx_strand_id
1 'polypeptide(L)'
;MRRAKSRGQAMVEFALLSGLLFLMVMGIFDFGRAIAVYINIAEAAHEGARQLVLRSNYYSAPPDSVVVNATLAKIGGGGMVLSEDPCLLLPMPCTSPSLPSAPNTGFIWISPNRTTGNHNVTVRVTYLFAPMTGMISSLTGAQFVMTAGSSMRSEY
;
A
#
# COMPACT_ATOMS: atom_id res chain seq x y z
N MET A 1 -58.35 -23.07 -15.00
CA MET A 1 -56.87 -23.22 -15.10
C MET A 1 -56.22 -22.34 -14.02
N ARG A 2 -55.77 -22.92 -12.89
CA ARG A 2 -55.18 -22.15 -11.78
C ARG A 2 -53.65 -22.13 -11.91
N ARG A 3 -53.09 -20.94 -12.21
CA ARG A 3 -51.64 -20.69 -12.27
C ARG A 3 -51.03 -20.75 -10.86
N ALA A 4 -50.57 -21.92 -10.43
CA ALA A 4 -49.68 -22.07 -9.27
C ALA A 4 -48.20 -21.73 -9.61
N LYS A 5 -47.96 -20.79 -10.54
CA LYS A 5 -46.65 -20.58 -11.18
C LYS A 5 -45.76 -19.52 -10.52
N SER A 6 -46.26 -18.79 -9.52
CA SER A 6 -45.55 -17.61 -8.97
C SER A 6 -44.46 -17.93 -7.93
N ARG A 7 -44.64 -18.98 -7.10
CA ARG A 7 -43.69 -19.28 -6.00
C ARG A 7 -42.32 -19.73 -6.49
N GLY A 8 -42.27 -20.54 -7.55
CA GLY A 8 -41.00 -20.97 -8.16
C GLY A 8 -40.32 -19.87 -8.97
N GLN A 9 -41.09 -18.99 -9.61
CA GLN A 9 -40.54 -17.85 -10.37
C GLN A 9 -39.80 -16.86 -9.46
N ALA A 10 -40.39 -16.52 -8.30
CA ALA A 10 -39.76 -15.63 -7.34
C ALA A 10 -38.44 -16.19 -6.77
N MET A 11 -38.35 -17.51 -6.56
CA MET A 11 -37.10 -18.16 -6.12
C MET A 11 -36.00 -18.06 -7.19
N VAL A 12 -36.35 -18.22 -8.47
CA VAL A 12 -35.38 -18.10 -9.58
C VAL A 12 -34.91 -16.66 -9.75
N GLU A 13 -35.82 -15.69 -9.67
CA GLU A 13 -35.50 -14.27 -9.78
C GLU A 13 -34.58 -13.82 -8.63
N PHE A 14 -34.86 -14.27 -7.41
CA PHE A 14 -33.98 -14.02 -6.26
C PHE A 14 -32.61 -14.69 -6.40
N ALA A 15 -32.53 -15.92 -6.93
CA ALA A 15 -31.25 -16.61 -7.14
C ALA A 15 -30.35 -15.86 -8.14
N LEU A 16 -30.93 -15.29 -9.19
CA LEU A 16 -30.18 -14.49 -10.17
C LEU A 16 -29.73 -13.14 -9.59
N LEU A 17 -30.61 -12.44 -8.88
CA LEU A 17 -30.30 -11.13 -8.27
C LEU A 17 -29.30 -11.25 -7.12
N SER A 18 -29.42 -12.27 -6.28
CA SER A 18 -28.50 -12.50 -5.16
C SER A 18 -27.08 -12.77 -5.64
N GLY A 19 -26.89 -13.55 -6.72
CA GLY A 19 -25.57 -13.74 -7.33
C GLY A 19 -24.92 -12.43 -7.78
N LEU A 20 -25.68 -11.56 -8.46
CA LEU A 20 -25.22 -10.24 -8.87
C LEU A 20 -24.89 -9.35 -7.65
N LEU A 21 -25.72 -9.38 -6.61
CA LEU A 21 -25.51 -8.63 -5.38
C LEU A 21 -24.22 -9.06 -4.68
N PHE A 22 -23.95 -10.35 -4.56
CA PHE A 22 -22.71 -10.86 -3.97
C PHE A 22 -21.47 -10.42 -4.74
N LEU A 23 -21.52 -10.42 -6.08
CA LEU A 23 -20.43 -9.91 -6.91
C LEU A 23 -20.18 -8.42 -6.66
N MET A 24 -21.24 -7.62 -6.57
CA MET A 24 -21.13 -6.19 -6.29
C MET A 24 -20.54 -5.93 -4.89
N VAL A 25 -21.04 -6.63 -3.87
CA VAL A 25 -20.55 -6.49 -2.48
C VAL A 25 -19.08 -6.89 -2.37
N MET A 26 -18.69 -8.02 -2.97
CA MET A 26 -17.29 -8.46 -3.03
C MET A 26 -16.40 -7.44 -3.73
N GLY A 27 -16.88 -6.84 -4.83
CA GLY A 27 -16.15 -5.77 -5.52
C GLY A 27 -15.95 -4.52 -4.65
N ILE A 28 -16.98 -4.12 -3.90
CA ILE A 28 -16.90 -2.97 -2.97
C ILE A 28 -15.89 -3.25 -1.85
N PHE A 29 -15.84 -4.47 -1.31
CA PHE A 29 -14.89 -4.82 -0.25
C PHE A 29 -13.43 -4.71 -0.71
N ASP A 30 -13.09 -5.23 -1.89
CA ASP A 30 -11.74 -5.13 -2.42
C ASP A 30 -11.34 -3.67 -2.70
N PHE A 31 -12.26 -2.87 -3.22
CA PHE A 31 -12.01 -1.46 -3.45
C PHE A 31 -11.83 -0.67 -2.15
N GLY A 32 -12.68 -0.91 -1.16
CA GLY A 32 -12.56 -0.32 0.18
C GLY A 32 -11.22 -0.67 0.85
N ARG A 33 -10.79 -1.93 0.71
CA ARG A 33 -9.49 -2.39 1.20
C ARG A 33 -8.33 -1.71 0.47
N ALA A 34 -8.39 -1.57 -0.85
CA ALA A 34 -7.36 -0.90 -1.64
C ALA A 34 -7.18 0.56 -1.21
N ILE A 35 -8.29 1.30 -1.02
CA ILE A 35 -8.26 2.69 -0.53
C ILE A 35 -7.68 2.77 0.88
N ALA A 36 -8.12 1.90 1.79
CA ALA A 36 -7.61 1.88 3.16
C ALA A 36 -6.09 1.64 3.19
N VAL A 37 -5.59 0.70 2.38
CA VAL A 37 -4.15 0.46 2.22
C VAL A 37 -3.44 1.70 1.69
N TYR A 38 -3.99 2.36 0.66
CA TYR A 38 -3.40 3.57 0.08
C TYR A 38 -3.27 4.70 1.11
N ILE A 39 -4.31 4.94 1.90
CA ILE A 39 -4.29 5.96 2.97
C ILE A 39 -3.22 5.61 4.01
N ASN A 40 -3.16 4.35 4.44
CA ASN A 40 -2.18 3.92 5.43
C ASN A 40 -0.73 4.08 4.94
N ILE A 41 -0.41 3.72 3.69
CA ILE A 41 0.94 3.91 3.15
C ILE A 41 1.30 5.39 2.96
N ALA A 42 0.32 6.25 2.65
CA ALA A 42 0.53 7.69 2.52
C ALA A 42 0.82 8.33 3.88
N GLU A 43 0.01 8.04 4.90
CA GLU A 43 0.24 8.48 6.28
C GLU A 43 1.55 7.95 6.84
N ALA A 44 1.89 6.68 6.56
CA ALA A 44 3.15 6.09 6.96
C ALA A 44 4.35 6.80 6.32
N ALA A 45 4.30 7.08 5.01
CA ALA A 45 5.34 7.85 4.33
C ALA A 45 5.50 9.24 4.94
N HIS A 46 4.39 9.89 5.31
CA HIS A 46 4.40 11.20 5.93
C HIS A 46 5.07 11.22 7.32
N GLU A 47 4.75 10.24 8.17
CA GLU A 47 5.40 10.10 9.48
C GLU A 47 6.88 9.72 9.33
N GLY A 48 7.22 8.86 8.36
CA GLY A 48 8.60 8.55 8.02
C GLY A 48 9.39 9.80 7.63
N ALA A 49 8.84 10.63 6.74
CA ALA A 49 9.47 11.88 6.32
C ALA A 49 9.64 12.86 7.49
N ARG A 50 8.68 12.91 8.43
CA ARG A 50 8.76 13.72 9.65
C ARG A 50 9.90 13.29 10.56
N GLN A 51 10.09 11.99 10.78
CA GLN A 51 11.21 11.51 11.58
C GLN A 51 12.54 11.69 10.85
N LEU A 52 12.51 11.56 9.54
CA LEU A 52 13.68 11.69 8.68
C LEU A 52 14.21 13.12 8.63
N VAL A 53 13.35 14.14 8.54
CA VAL A 53 13.81 15.54 8.46
C VAL A 53 14.55 15.99 9.72
N LEU A 54 14.13 15.49 10.89
CA LEU A 54 14.82 15.72 12.18
C LEU A 54 16.24 15.12 12.21
N ARG A 55 16.52 14.16 11.33
CA ARG A 55 17.78 13.45 11.21
C ARG A 55 18.45 13.66 9.84
N SER A 56 18.05 14.70 9.10
CA SER A 56 18.54 15.00 7.76
C SER A 56 20.06 15.22 7.70
N ASN A 57 20.67 15.70 8.79
CA ASN A 57 22.11 15.93 8.91
C ASN A 57 22.92 14.75 9.48
N TYR A 58 22.27 13.62 9.80
CA TYR A 58 22.95 12.43 10.31
C TYR A 58 23.30 11.48 9.16
N TYR A 59 24.48 10.86 9.27
CA TYR A 59 24.81 9.73 8.39
C TYR A 59 23.78 8.62 8.63
N SER A 60 23.17 8.16 7.54
CA SER A 60 22.24 7.04 7.60
C SER A 60 22.87 5.81 6.98
N ALA A 61 23.03 4.80 7.83
CA ALA A 61 23.43 3.46 7.46
C ALA A 61 22.16 2.60 7.44
N PRO A 62 21.79 2.05 6.27
CA PRO A 62 20.76 1.03 6.17
C PRO A 62 21.08 -0.16 7.11
N PRO A 63 20.13 -0.64 7.93
CA PRO A 63 18.76 -0.17 8.06
C PRO A 63 18.58 1.05 8.99
N ASP A 64 17.83 2.06 8.53
CA ASP A 64 17.40 3.23 9.29
C ASP A 64 16.22 2.86 10.21
N SER A 65 16.50 2.03 11.22
CA SER A 65 15.50 1.46 12.14
C SER A 65 14.57 2.50 12.79
N VAL A 66 15.04 3.74 13.02
CA VAL A 66 14.20 4.82 13.58
C VAL A 66 13.12 5.27 12.60
N VAL A 67 13.49 5.51 11.34
CA VAL A 67 12.56 5.94 10.30
C VAL A 67 11.63 4.79 9.94
N VAL A 68 12.17 3.58 9.80
CA VAL A 68 11.40 2.37 9.50
C VAL A 68 10.43 2.01 10.61
N ASN A 69 10.81 2.09 11.89
CA ASN A 69 9.88 1.81 12.98
C ASN A 69 8.77 2.87 13.08
N ALA A 70 9.08 4.13 12.76
CA ALA A 70 8.08 5.20 12.73
C ALA A 70 7.09 5.06 11.58
N THR A 71 7.54 4.67 10.38
CA THR A 71 6.64 4.37 9.26
C THR A 71 5.77 3.15 9.59
N LEU A 72 6.35 2.10 10.19
CA LEU A 72 5.65 0.89 10.59
C LEU A 72 4.62 1.13 11.70
N ALA A 73 4.88 2.04 12.63
CA ALA A 73 3.94 2.39 13.69
C ALA A 73 2.60 2.95 13.16
N LYS A 74 2.60 3.60 11.98
CA LYS A 74 1.39 4.12 11.32
C LYS A 74 0.61 3.07 10.55
N ILE A 75 1.24 1.98 10.15
CA ILE A 75 0.64 0.89 9.36
C ILE A 75 -0.31 0.03 10.22
N GLY A 76 -0.20 0.11 11.55
CA GLY A 76 -1.28 -0.17 12.50
C GLY A 76 -2.05 -1.48 12.28
N GLY A 77 -1.36 -2.64 12.35
CA GLY A 77 -2.01 -3.95 12.51
C GLY A 77 -2.80 -4.49 11.31
N GLY A 78 -2.86 -3.79 10.17
CA GLY A 78 -3.64 -4.17 8.99
C GLY A 78 -3.10 -5.33 8.14
N GLY A 79 -2.17 -6.14 8.66
CA GLY A 79 -1.55 -7.26 7.95
C GLY A 79 -0.58 -6.87 6.83
N MET A 80 -0.27 -5.58 6.67
CA MET A 80 0.73 -5.10 5.73
C MET A 80 2.14 -5.36 6.27
N VAL A 81 3.01 -5.93 5.44
CA VAL A 81 4.42 -6.14 5.79
C VAL A 81 5.28 -5.17 4.99
N LEU A 82 5.83 -4.16 5.66
CA LEU A 82 6.82 -3.27 5.05
C LEU A 82 8.23 -3.63 5.54
N SER A 83 9.18 -3.63 4.63
CA SER A 83 10.61 -3.72 4.93
C SER A 83 11.32 -2.48 4.40
N GLU A 84 12.50 -2.19 4.91
CA GLU A 84 13.37 -1.24 4.23
C GLU A 84 13.73 -1.75 2.82
N ASP A 85 13.85 -0.81 1.88
CA ASP A 85 14.15 -1.12 0.49
C ASP A 85 15.55 -1.75 0.35
N PRO A 86 15.67 -2.96 -0.23
CA PRO A 86 16.96 -3.64 -0.41
C PRO A 86 17.94 -2.85 -1.28
N CYS A 87 17.47 -1.92 -2.11
CA CYS A 87 18.34 -1.08 -2.92
C CYS A 87 19.27 -0.20 -2.08
N LEU A 88 18.89 0.12 -0.83
CA LEU A 88 19.69 0.96 0.07
C LEU A 88 20.95 0.22 0.55
N LEU A 89 20.94 -1.11 0.52
CA LEU A 89 22.06 -1.95 0.94
C LEU A 89 23.12 -2.18 -0.16
N LEU A 90 22.85 -1.75 -1.40
CA LEU A 90 23.72 -2.01 -2.55
C LEU A 90 24.69 -0.85 -2.83
N PRO A 91 25.89 -1.11 -3.39
CA PRO A 91 26.89 -0.08 -3.73
C PRO A 91 26.51 0.80 -4.95
N MET A 92 25.31 0.63 -5.51
CA MET A 92 24.80 1.44 -6.62
C MET A 92 23.87 2.54 -6.08
N PRO A 93 23.81 3.73 -6.69
CA PRO A 93 22.97 4.80 -6.18
C PRO A 93 21.49 4.37 -6.29
N CYS A 94 20.84 4.15 -5.15
CA CYS A 94 19.41 3.84 -5.14
C CYS A 94 18.57 5.08 -5.46
N THR A 95 18.42 5.39 -6.74
CA THR A 95 17.68 6.57 -7.22
C THR A 95 16.17 6.34 -7.34
N SER A 96 15.71 5.08 -7.26
CA SER A 96 14.30 4.71 -7.39
C SER A 96 13.90 3.60 -6.42
N PRO A 97 12.66 3.62 -5.88
CA PRO A 97 12.14 2.53 -5.07
C PRO A 97 12.11 1.20 -5.83
N SER A 98 12.51 0.12 -5.18
CA SER A 98 12.32 -1.23 -5.71
C SER A 98 10.86 -1.67 -5.64
N LEU A 99 10.52 -2.64 -6.49
CA LEU A 99 9.18 -3.22 -6.54
C LEU A 99 9.14 -4.49 -5.69
N PRO A 100 8.12 -4.66 -4.82
CA PRO A 100 7.93 -5.91 -4.10
C PRO A 100 7.57 -7.04 -5.07
N SER A 101 7.96 -8.26 -4.73
CA SER A 101 7.63 -9.48 -5.50
C SER A 101 6.64 -10.41 -4.78
N ALA A 102 6.43 -10.19 -3.48
CA ALA A 102 5.51 -10.98 -2.66
C ALA A 102 4.18 -10.23 -2.48
N PRO A 103 3.03 -10.92 -2.51
CA PRO A 103 1.72 -10.29 -2.35
C PRO A 103 1.56 -9.70 -0.95
N ASN A 104 0.91 -8.53 -0.87
CA ASN A 104 0.66 -7.81 0.38
C ASN A 104 1.93 -7.41 1.15
N THR A 105 3.04 -7.21 0.44
CA THR A 105 4.28 -6.67 1.02
C THR A 105 4.67 -5.36 0.37
N GLY A 106 5.52 -4.59 1.05
CA GLY A 106 6.01 -3.33 0.54
C GLY A 106 7.42 -2.98 1.00
N PHE A 107 7.99 -1.98 0.33
CA PHE A 107 9.29 -1.42 0.64
C PHE A 107 9.18 0.04 1.03
N ILE A 108 9.97 0.42 2.03
CA ILE A 108 10.19 1.79 2.47
C ILE A 108 11.51 2.24 1.85
N TRP A 109 11.39 3.07 0.83
CA TRP A 109 12.51 3.75 0.20
C TRP A 109 12.73 5.10 0.87
N ILE A 110 13.99 5.42 1.12
CA ILE A 110 14.39 6.69 1.71
C ILE A 110 15.45 7.31 0.82
N SER A 111 15.39 8.62 0.60
CA SER A 111 16.38 9.33 -0.22
C SER A 111 17.82 9.08 0.29
N PRO A 112 18.71 8.50 -0.55
CA PRO A 112 20.11 8.27 -0.19
C PRO A 112 20.92 9.57 -0.27
N ASN A 113 22.17 9.55 0.22
CA ASN A 113 23.11 10.67 0.19
C ASN A 113 22.63 11.93 0.93
N ARG A 114 22.24 11.74 2.19
CA ARG A 114 21.93 12.83 3.12
C ARG A 114 23.23 13.51 3.52
N THR A 115 23.56 14.61 2.85
CA THR A 115 24.72 15.43 3.14
C THR A 115 24.32 16.63 3.99
N THR A 116 25.20 17.08 4.86
CA THR A 116 25.00 18.32 5.63
C THR A 116 24.71 19.48 4.68
N GLY A 117 23.55 20.13 4.85
CA GLY A 117 23.06 21.20 3.96
C GLY A 117 22.14 20.77 2.81
N ASN A 118 21.97 19.45 2.56
CA ASN A 118 20.87 18.98 1.72
C ASN A 118 19.62 18.79 2.59
N HIS A 119 18.79 19.82 2.58
CA HIS A 119 17.63 19.86 3.46
C HIS A 119 16.43 19.06 2.95
N ASN A 120 16.44 18.59 1.70
CA ASN A 120 15.30 17.90 1.11
C ASN A 120 15.43 16.39 1.36
N VAL A 121 14.54 15.86 2.18
CA VAL A 121 14.43 14.43 2.45
C VAL A 121 13.14 13.89 1.88
N THR A 122 13.18 12.67 1.33
CA THR A 122 12.00 12.02 0.76
C THR A 122 11.88 10.60 1.27
N VAL A 123 10.67 10.21 1.68
CA VAL A 123 10.30 8.83 1.98
C VAL A 123 9.24 8.40 1.00
N ARG A 124 9.41 7.20 0.42
CA ARG A 124 8.44 6.58 -0.48
C ARG A 124 8.13 5.18 0.02
N VAL A 125 6.86 4.83 0.05
CA VAL A 125 6.37 3.50 0.39
C VAL A 125 5.76 2.90 -0.87
N THR A 126 6.34 1.78 -1.31
CA THR A 126 5.85 0.98 -2.43
C THR A 126 5.20 -0.27 -1.87
N TYR A 127 3.97 -0.58 -2.24
CA TYR A 127 3.22 -1.73 -1.72
C TYR A 127 2.57 -2.52 -2.85
N LEU A 128 2.70 -3.84 -2.82
CA LEU A 128 2.11 -4.74 -3.79
C LEU A 128 0.79 -5.30 -3.25
N PHE A 129 -0.32 -4.82 -3.80
CA PHE A 129 -1.66 -5.21 -3.37
C PHE A 129 -2.19 -6.36 -4.21
N ALA A 130 -2.69 -7.39 -3.54
CA ALA A 130 -3.36 -8.53 -4.17
C ALA A 130 -4.87 -8.49 -3.85
N PRO A 131 -5.77 -8.28 -4.83
CA PRO A 131 -7.21 -8.39 -4.61
C PRO A 131 -7.60 -9.77 -4.05
N MET A 132 -8.61 -9.83 -3.19
CA MET A 132 -9.12 -11.10 -2.67
C MET A 132 -10.05 -11.78 -3.68
N THR A 133 -10.71 -11.02 -4.54
CA THR A 133 -11.67 -11.55 -5.52
C THR A 133 -11.00 -11.80 -6.87
N GLY A 134 -11.24 -13.00 -7.41
CA GLY A 134 -10.73 -13.39 -8.72
C GLY A 134 -11.21 -12.48 -9.85
N MET A 135 -12.42 -11.93 -9.75
CA MET A 135 -12.99 -11.02 -10.75
C MET A 135 -12.15 -9.73 -10.88
N ILE A 136 -11.76 -9.11 -9.76
CA ILE A 136 -10.93 -7.90 -9.80
C ILE A 136 -9.51 -8.23 -10.26
N SER A 137 -8.99 -9.40 -9.86
CA SER A 137 -7.68 -9.88 -10.32
C SER A 137 -7.64 -10.10 -11.84
N SER A 138 -8.76 -10.46 -12.47
CA SER A 138 -8.86 -10.61 -13.93
C SER A 138 -8.91 -9.27 -14.68
N LEU A 139 -9.37 -8.20 -14.02
CA LEU A 139 -9.50 -6.85 -14.61
C LEU A 139 -8.25 -6.00 -14.40
N THR A 140 -7.64 -6.07 -13.21
CA THR A 140 -6.52 -5.21 -12.77
C THR A 140 -5.16 -5.90 -12.81
N GLY A 141 -5.14 -7.19 -13.13
CA GLY A 141 -4.00 -8.07 -12.93
C GLY A 141 -4.05 -8.74 -11.55
N ALA A 142 -3.32 -9.85 -11.40
CA ALA A 142 -3.32 -10.64 -10.17
C ALA A 142 -2.94 -9.79 -8.94
N GLN A 143 -2.10 -8.77 -9.15
CA GLN A 143 -1.59 -7.86 -8.15
C GLN A 143 -1.27 -6.52 -8.83
N PHE A 144 -1.34 -5.42 -8.09
CA PHE A 144 -0.93 -4.10 -8.59
C PHE A 144 -0.14 -3.33 -7.54
N VAL A 145 0.77 -2.47 -8.01
CA VAL A 145 1.66 -1.70 -7.15
C VAL A 145 1.03 -0.36 -6.83
N MET A 146 0.99 -0.02 -5.54
CA MET A 146 0.64 1.30 -5.04
C MET A 146 1.91 1.96 -4.50
N THR A 147 2.08 3.25 -4.80
CA THR A 147 3.21 4.02 -4.28
C THR A 147 2.70 5.33 -3.72
N ALA A 148 3.09 5.62 -2.48
CA ALA A 148 2.87 6.91 -1.84
C ALA A 148 4.22 7.46 -1.36
N GLY A 149 4.37 8.76 -1.32
CA GLY A 149 5.61 9.38 -0.87
C GLY A 149 5.36 10.75 -0.28
N SER A 150 6.24 11.14 0.63
CA SER A 150 6.25 12.46 1.25
C SER A 150 7.68 13.00 1.23
N SER A 151 7.81 14.26 0.86
CA SER A 151 9.07 15.00 0.89
C SER A 151 8.97 16.16 1.87
N MET A 152 9.99 16.34 2.71
CA MET A 152 10.08 17.43 3.68
C MET A 152 11.41 18.15 3.51
N ARG A 153 11.42 19.43 3.89
CA ARG A 153 12.61 20.28 3.87
C ARG A 153 12.98 20.73 5.29
N SER A 154 14.24 20.55 5.70
CA SER A 154 14.79 21.18 6.91
C SER A 154 15.10 22.65 6.66
N GLU A 155 14.73 23.56 7.56
CA GLU A 155 15.11 24.98 7.45
C GLU A 155 16.44 25.29 8.15
N TYR A 156 17.02 24.29 8.84
CA TYR A 156 18.25 24.37 9.62
C TYR A 156 19.30 23.37 9.13
#